data_AF-A0A836C952-F1
#
_entry.id   AF-A0A836C952-F1
#
_cell.length_a   1.000
_cell.length_b   1.000
_cell.length_c   1.000
_cell.angle_alpha   90.00
_cell.angle_beta   90.00
_cell.angle_gamma   90.00
#
_symmetry.space_group_name_H-M   'P 1'
#
loop_
_entity.id
_entity.type
_entity.pdbx_description
1 polymer ?
#
loop_
_entity_poly.entity_id
_entity_poly.type
_entity_poly.pdbx_seq_one_letter_code
_entity_poly.pdbx_strand_id
1 'polypeptide(L)' 'EHTGRWTKAEHDLFVKALNLYGREWRTIAAMVGTRTVVQTRTHAQKYFQKLQR' A
#
# COMPACT_ATOMS: atom_id res chain seq x y z
N GLU A 1 -10.82 9.53 -5.62
CA GLU A 1 -9.67 8.98 -4.85
C GLU A 1 -9.99 9.01 -3.37
N HIS A 2 -9.66 7.96 -2.59
CA HIS A 2 -9.93 7.95 -1.14
C HIS A 2 -8.84 8.67 -0.34
N THR A 3 -9.21 9.71 0.41
CA THR A 3 -8.32 10.52 1.26
C THR A 3 -8.64 10.28 2.75
N GLY A 4 -8.11 9.19 3.31
CA GLY A 4 -8.38 8.83 4.72
C GLY A 4 -7.54 7.66 5.24
N ARG A 5 -7.85 7.17 6.44
CA ARG A 5 -7.16 6.01 7.06
C ARG A 5 -7.26 4.78 6.15
N TRP A 6 -6.18 4.01 6.07
CA TRP A 6 -6.19 2.72 5.37
C TRP A 6 -7.09 1.75 6.11
N THR A 7 -8.07 1.20 5.41
CA THR A 7 -8.93 0.13 5.94
C THR A 7 -8.15 -1.18 5.98
N LYS A 8 -8.67 -2.17 6.74
CA LYS A 8 -8.06 -3.49 6.81
C LYS A 8 -7.99 -4.15 5.42
N ALA A 9 -9.07 -4.09 4.64
CA ALA A 9 -9.12 -4.67 3.30
C ALA A 9 -8.09 -4.04 2.35
N GLU A 10 -7.96 -2.71 2.35
CA GLU A 10 -6.94 -2.02 1.54
C GLU A 10 -5.52 -2.42 1.97
N HIS A 11 -5.29 -2.55 3.28
CA HIS A 11 -3.98 -2.96 3.79
C HIS A 11 -3.65 -4.42 3.44
N ASP A 12 -4.61 -5.33 3.55
CA ASP A 12 -4.43 -6.73 3.20
C ASP A 12 -4.09 -6.88 1.70
N LEU A 13 -4.77 -6.12 0.82
CA LEU A 13 -4.45 -6.05 -0.60
C LEU A 13 -3.05 -5.46 -0.85
N PHE A 14 -2.69 -4.39 -0.14
CA PHE A 14 -1.36 -3.80 -0.20
C PHE A 14 -0.27 -4.82 0.14
N VAL A 15 -0.40 -5.54 1.26
CA VAL A 15 0.60 -6.55 1.69
C VAL A 15 0.67 -7.70 0.69
N LYS A 16 -0.48 -8.19 0.21
CA LYS A 16 -0.53 -9.23 -0.83
C LYS A 16 0.20 -8.78 -2.10
N ALA A 17 -0.09 -7.58 -2.59
CA ALA A 17 0.55 -7.04 -3.78
C ALA A 17 2.04 -6.77 -3.57
N LEU A 18 2.45 -6.31 -2.38
CA LEU A 18 3.84 -6.11 -2.02
C LEU A 18 4.63 -7.43 -2.04
N ASN A 19 4.04 -8.52 -1.55
CA ASN A 19 4.67 -9.85 -1.59
C ASN A 19 4.77 -10.43 -3.01
N LEU A 20 3.79 -10.15 -3.87
CA LEU A 20 3.77 -10.66 -5.25
C LEU A 20 4.66 -9.86 -6.21
N TYR A 21 4.69 -8.54 -6.07
CA TYR A 21 5.31 -7.63 -7.04
C TYR A 21 6.48 -6.81 -6.47
N GLY A 22 6.86 -7.04 -5.22
CA GLY A 22 7.92 -6.27 -4.57
C GLY A 22 7.53 -4.80 -4.40
N ARG A 23 8.39 -3.88 -4.83
CA ARG A 23 8.20 -2.43 -4.64
C ARG A 23 7.61 -1.72 -5.87
N GLU A 24 6.89 -2.44 -6.72
CA GLU A 24 6.22 -1.90 -7.89
C GLU A 24 4.94 -1.14 -7.53
N TRP A 25 5.10 0.12 -7.11
CA TRP A 25 4.03 0.93 -6.52
C TRP A 25 2.86 1.19 -7.46
N ARG A 26 3.09 1.26 -8.78
CA ARG A 26 2.02 1.43 -9.76
C ARG A 26 1.09 0.22 -9.78
N THR A 27 1.66 -0.98 -9.77
CA THR A 27 0.92 -2.25 -9.73
C THR A 27 0.22 -2.44 -8.39
N ILE A 28 0.88 -2.09 -7.29
CA ILE A 28 0.28 -2.17 -5.95
C ILE A 28 -0.92 -1.22 -5.83
N ALA A 29 -0.79 0.03 -6.26
CA ALA A 29 -1.88 0.99 -6.26
C ALA A 29 -3.07 0.51 -7.11
N ALA A 30 -2.79 -0.08 -8.28
CA ALA A 30 -3.82 -0.67 -9.14
C ALA A 30 -4.53 -1.87 -8.47
N MET A 31 -3.79 -2.73 -7.76
CA MET A 31 -4.34 -3.86 -6.99
C MET A 31 -5.21 -3.40 -5.81
N VAL A 32 -4.83 -2.31 -5.13
CA VAL A 32 -5.64 -1.72 -4.06
C VAL A 32 -6.88 -1.02 -4.63
N GLY A 33 -6.78 -0.42 -5.82
CA GLY A 33 -7.89 0.17 -6.59
C GLY A 33 -8.42 1.50 -6.05
N THR A 34 -8.36 1.73 -4.74
CA THR A 34 -8.91 2.93 -4.08
C THR A 34 -7.86 4.00 -3.75
N ARG A 35 -6.58 3.66 -3.88
CA ARG A 35 -5.44 4.49 -3.47
C ARG A 35 -4.52 4.81 -4.63
N THR A 36 -3.97 6.01 -4.62
CA THR A 36 -3.01 6.43 -5.64
C THR A 36 -1.62 5.84 -5.39
N VAL A 37 -0.75 5.93 -6.39
CA VAL A 37 0.67 5.56 -6.28
C VAL A 37 1.36 6.35 -5.16
N VAL A 38 1.07 7.65 -5.06
CA VAL A 38 1.65 8.53 -4.03
C VAL A 38 1.20 8.09 -2.64
N GLN A 39 -0.10 7.86 -2.45
CA GLN A 39 -0.65 7.38 -1.17
C GLN A 39 -0.09 6.02 -0.76
N THR A 40 0.03 5.11 -1.74
CA THR A 40 0.62 3.78 -1.56
C THR A 40 2.06 3.89 -1.09
N ARG A 41 2.86 4.79 -1.67
CA ARG A 41 4.25 5.01 -1.28
C ARG A 41 4.37 5.56 0.14
N THR A 42 3.54 6.54 0.52
CA THR A 42 3.51 7.08 1.89
C THR A 42 3.08 6.03 2.91
N HIS A 43 2.12 5.16 2.56
CA HIS A 43 1.72 4.04 3.41
C HIS A 43 2.84 3.02 3.59
N ALA A 44 3.51 2.65 2.49
CA ALA A 44 4.65 1.74 2.50
C ALA A 44 5.79 2.25 3.38
N GLN A 45 6.09 3.56 3.33
CA GLN A 45 7.10 4.17 4.20
C GLN A 45 6.79 3.92 5.69
N LYS A 46 5.56 4.23 6.12
CA LYS A 46 5.13 4.01 7.51
C LYS A 46 5.08 2.53 7.89
N TYR A 47 4.70 1.67 6.95
CA TYR A 47 4.69 0.22 7.13
C TYR A 47 6.10 -0.32 7.39
N PHE A 48 7.09 0.06 6.57
CA PHE A 48 8.47 -0.39 6.75
C PHE A 48 9.12 0.19 8.01
N GLN A 49 8.83 1.44 8.37
CA GLN A 49 9.28 2.01 9.64
C GLN A 49 8.79 1.20 10.85
N LYS A 50 7.58 0.64 10.79
CA LYS A 50 7.03 -0.22 11.84
C LYS A 50 7.64 -1.62 11.85
N LEU A 51 8.05 -2.16 10.70
CA LEU A 51 8.71 -3.46 10.60
C LEU A 51 10.17 -3.45 11.08
N GLN A 52 10.81 -2.28 11.05
CA GLN A 52 12.19 -2.11 11.54
C GLN A 52 12.28 -1.81 13.05
N ARG A 53 11.13 -1.79 13.75
CA ARG A 53 11.05 -1.83 15.20
C ARG A 53 10.88 -3.26 15.68
#